data_AF-A0A1I0TDH5-F1
#
_entry.id   AF-A0A1I0TDH5-F1
#
_cell.length_a   1.000
_cell.length_b   1.000
_cell.length_c   1.000
_cell.angle_alpha   90.00
_cell.angle_beta   90.00
_cell.angle_gamma   90.00
#
_symmetry.space_group_name_H-M   'P 1'
#
loop_
_entity.id
_entity.type
_entity.pdbx_description
1 polymer ?
#
loop_
_entity_poly.entity_id
_entity_poly.type
_entity_poly.pdbx_seq_one_letter_code
_entity_poly.pdbx_strand_id
1 'polypeptide(L)'
;MKHHVSTNENVEGANSTEIKNAGNGKAMLARYEQKKQARLVAQKRRKKYYRFMRRIGFAIIVAWIIGELILNGYSVLKNTAGREIAMMRFEQALKRKDVAALQTYIRIPGEAFPVNETTLQPLFTYLDKHPQAYETLERDFDKQRKMKHVYIKGLTSKPPVFTIKVYENRYVFEPTLYFLKIRLDEADDLMLVNGKKVQGEATKDPFVKKVGPYLPGTYTVTSVEDGEKRKKQTKQVILFGGARVYEVDLTKE
;
A
#
# COMPACT_ATOMS: atom_id res chain seq x y z
N MET A 1 46.45 -57.79 8.94
CA MET A 1 47.91 -57.90 8.82
C MET A 1 48.54 -57.43 10.13
N LYS A 2 49.27 -58.35 10.77
CA LYS A 2 50.09 -58.15 11.97
C LYS A 2 51.33 -57.32 11.59
N HIS A 3 51.79 -56.43 12.47
CA HIS A 3 53.01 -56.66 13.27
C HIS A 3 53.38 -55.40 14.08
N HIS A 4 53.40 -55.56 15.40
CA HIS A 4 54.36 -54.90 16.31
C HIS A 4 55.79 -55.16 15.84
N VAL A 5 56.71 -54.22 16.05
CA VAL A 5 57.99 -54.45 16.76
C VAL A 5 58.47 -53.11 17.35
N SER A 6 58.82 -53.16 18.64
CA SER A 6 59.55 -52.16 19.41
C SER A 6 61.04 -52.49 19.35
N THR A 7 61.93 -51.50 19.39
CA THR A 7 63.26 -51.68 20.01
C THR A 7 63.85 -50.35 20.47
N ASN A 8 64.11 -50.29 21.78
CA ASN A 8 65.12 -49.45 22.40
C ASN A 8 66.50 -49.74 21.81
N GLU A 9 67.34 -48.72 21.68
CA GLU A 9 68.79 -48.87 21.82
C GLU A 9 69.36 -47.61 22.47
N ASN A 10 69.70 -47.74 23.75
CA ASN A 10 70.70 -46.91 24.40
C ASN A 10 72.07 -47.48 24.01
N VAL A 11 72.98 -46.63 23.54
CA VAL A 11 74.40 -46.92 23.53
C VAL A 11 75.11 -45.83 24.33
N GLU A 12 75.79 -46.30 25.36
CA GLU A 12 76.74 -45.62 26.23
C GLU A 12 77.89 -44.95 25.46
N GLY A 13 78.54 -44.00 26.14
CA GLY A 13 80.00 -44.13 26.25
C GLY A 13 80.84 -42.99 25.66
N ALA A 14 81.23 -42.11 26.59
CA ALA A 14 82.60 -41.64 26.80
C ALA A 14 83.27 -40.64 25.83
N ASN A 15 83.64 -39.52 26.46
CA ASN A 15 84.91 -38.82 26.34
C ASN A 15 85.32 -38.18 25.01
N SER A 16 85.26 -36.86 24.98
CA SER A 16 86.47 -36.05 24.72
C SER A 16 86.22 -34.60 25.14
N THR A 17 86.92 -34.24 26.21
CA THR A 17 87.77 -33.05 26.34
C THR A 17 87.59 -31.89 25.35
N GLU A 18 87.68 -30.70 25.96
CA GLU A 18 88.28 -29.48 25.41
C GLU A 18 87.36 -28.31 24.96
N ILE A 19 87.30 -27.35 25.88
CA ILE A 19 87.76 -25.97 25.69
C ILE A 19 86.93 -25.03 24.79
N LYS A 20 86.47 -23.95 25.46
CA LYS A 20 86.09 -22.61 24.96
C LYS A 20 84.76 -22.53 24.17
N ASN A 21 83.84 -21.72 24.69
CA ASN A 21 83.52 -20.45 24.02
C ASN A 21 82.57 -19.56 24.83
N ALA A 22 83.14 -18.57 25.51
CA ALA A 22 82.47 -17.35 25.96
C ALA A 22 81.79 -16.56 24.81
N GLY A 23 81.95 -16.99 23.55
CA GLY A 23 81.25 -16.48 22.37
C GLY A 23 79.80 -16.96 22.18
N ASN A 24 79.42 -18.12 22.74
CA ASN A 24 78.07 -18.67 22.52
C ASN A 24 76.97 -17.94 23.32
N GLY A 25 77.30 -17.41 24.50
CA GLY A 25 76.35 -16.62 25.30
C GLY A 25 76.00 -15.28 24.65
N LYS A 26 77.00 -14.58 24.10
CA LYS A 26 76.78 -13.30 23.39
C LYS A 26 75.97 -13.49 22.10
N ALA A 27 76.25 -14.55 21.33
CA ALA A 27 75.48 -14.88 20.13
C ALA A 27 74.03 -15.30 20.47
N MET A 28 73.82 -16.02 21.57
CA MET A 28 72.49 -16.39 22.05
C MET A 28 71.68 -15.16 22.52
N LEU A 29 72.31 -14.25 23.27
CA LEU A 29 71.67 -13.00 23.70
C LEU A 29 71.32 -12.10 22.51
N ALA A 30 72.20 -11.97 21.52
CA ALA A 30 71.91 -11.22 20.29
C ALA A 30 70.72 -11.81 19.52
N ARG A 31 70.61 -13.14 19.43
CA ARG A 31 69.45 -13.82 18.82
C ARG A 31 68.17 -13.63 19.64
N TYR A 32 68.27 -13.61 20.97
CA TYR A 32 67.13 -13.37 21.86
C TYR A 32 66.63 -11.92 21.74
N GLU A 33 67.52 -10.94 21.70
CA GLU A 33 67.19 -9.53 21.48
C GLU A 33 66.63 -9.29 20.08
N GLN A 34 67.21 -9.89 19.03
CA GLN A 34 66.63 -9.84 17.68
C GLN A 34 65.22 -10.44 17.64
N LYS A 35 64.98 -11.58 18.28
CA LYS A 35 63.63 -12.18 18.37
C LYS A 35 62.67 -11.30 19.17
N LYS A 36 63.12 -10.64 20.25
CA LYS A 36 62.32 -9.71 21.06
C LYS A 36 61.96 -8.45 20.27
N GLN A 37 62.91 -7.86 19.56
CA GLN A 37 62.68 -6.72 18.67
C GLN A 37 61.75 -7.08 17.51
N ALA A 38 61.95 -8.24 16.88
CA ALA A 38 61.06 -8.76 15.84
C ALA A 38 59.62 -8.96 16.35
N ARG A 39 59.46 -9.48 17.58
CA ARG A 39 58.13 -9.62 18.24
C ARG A 39 57.49 -8.26 18.52
N LEU A 40 58.25 -7.26 18.97
CA LEU A 40 57.75 -5.90 19.21
C LEU A 40 57.35 -5.19 17.91
N VAL A 41 58.14 -5.35 16.84
CA VAL A 41 57.82 -4.83 15.50
C VAL A 41 56.58 -5.52 14.94
N ALA A 42 56.46 -6.85 15.08
CA ALA A 42 55.28 -7.62 14.69
C ALA A 42 54.03 -7.21 15.49
N GLN A 43 54.15 -6.98 16.80
CA GLN A 43 53.05 -6.49 17.64
C GLN A 43 52.61 -5.07 17.25
N LYS A 44 53.55 -4.16 16.98
CA LYS A 44 53.24 -2.80 16.49
C LYS A 44 52.54 -2.83 15.13
N ARG A 45 52.99 -3.69 14.20
CA ARG A 45 52.34 -3.92 12.90
C ARG A 45 50.93 -4.50 13.05
N ARG A 46 50.74 -5.51 13.89
CA ARG A 46 49.41 -6.09 14.20
C ARG A 46 48.46 -5.04 14.79
N LYS A 47 48.89 -4.24 15.78
CA LYS A 47 48.05 -3.16 16.35
C LYS A 47 47.71 -2.06 15.34
N LYS A 48 48.57 -1.79 14.36
CA LYS A 48 48.30 -0.82 13.28
C LYS A 48 47.31 -1.42 12.27
N TYR A 49 47.48 -2.69 11.92
CA TYR A 49 46.57 -3.44 11.05
C TYR A 49 45.18 -3.60 11.66
N TYR A 50 45.06 -4.00 12.94
CA TYR A 50 43.77 -4.09 13.63
C TYR A 50 43.08 -2.73 13.78
N ARG A 51 43.82 -1.63 14.01
CA ARG A 51 43.24 -0.28 14.01
C ARG A 51 42.74 0.13 12.63
N PHE A 52 43.47 -0.24 11.57
CA PHE A 52 43.08 0.03 10.19
C PHE A 52 41.83 -0.79 9.81
N MET A 53 41.83 -2.09 10.10
CA MET A 53 40.70 -2.98 9.87
C MET A 53 39.46 -2.57 10.68
N ARG A 54 39.62 -2.09 11.92
CA ARG A 54 38.49 -1.56 12.70
C ARG A 54 37.88 -0.30 12.08
N ARG A 55 38.70 0.57 11.47
CA ARG A 55 38.22 1.76 10.76
C ARG A 55 37.47 1.38 9.47
N ILE A 56 37.98 0.38 8.74
CA ILE A 56 37.29 -0.15 7.55
C ILE A 56 35.97 -0.80 7.96
N GLY A 57 35.96 -1.65 8.99
CA GLY A 57 34.74 -2.28 9.50
C GLY A 57 33.70 -1.24 9.93
N PHE A 58 34.13 -0.17 10.62
CA PHE A 58 33.24 0.93 10.99
C PHE A 58 32.70 1.69 9.76
N ALA A 59 33.55 1.98 8.77
CA ALA A 59 33.13 2.64 7.53
C ALA A 59 32.10 1.80 6.75
N ILE A 60 32.27 0.48 6.70
CA ILE A 60 31.31 -0.43 6.06
C ILE A 60 29.95 -0.40 6.78
N ILE A 61 29.95 -0.45 8.12
CA ILE A 61 28.71 -0.38 8.92
C ILE A 61 27.99 0.96 8.68
N VAL A 62 28.72 2.07 8.68
CA VAL A 62 28.16 3.41 8.41
C VAL A 62 27.59 3.48 6.99
N ALA A 63 28.30 2.96 5.99
CA ALA A 63 27.81 2.91 4.62
C ALA A 63 26.54 2.05 4.48
N TRP A 64 26.46 0.93 5.20
CA TRP A 64 25.28 0.07 5.25
C TRP A 64 24.06 0.81 5.81
N ILE A 65 24.22 1.48 6.95
CA ILE A 65 23.13 2.24 7.61
C ILE A 65 22.65 3.39 6.70
N ILE A 66 23.58 4.11 6.07
CA ILE A 66 23.24 5.18 5.12
C ILE A 66 22.52 4.61 3.90
N GLY A 67 22.97 3.46 3.39
CA GLY A 67 22.32 2.76 2.28
C GLY A 67 20.87 2.38 2.57
N GLU A 68 20.59 1.79 3.75
CA GLU A 68 19.23 1.47 4.17
C GLU A 68 18.35 2.74 4.31
N LEU A 69 18.89 3.82 4.87
CA LEU A 69 18.17 5.10 4.99
C LEU A 69 17.80 5.70 3.63
N ILE A 70 18.70 5.65 2.65
CA ILE A 70 18.45 6.18 1.30
C ILE A 70 17.40 5.32 0.58
N LEU A 71 17.50 3.99 0.66
CA LEU A 71 16.54 3.08 0.01
C LEU A 71 15.13 3.19 0.62
N ASN A 72 15.04 3.23 1.96
CA ASN A 72 13.77 3.42 2.66
C ASN A 72 13.18 4.82 2.38
N GLY A 73 14.02 5.85 2.40
CA GLY A 73 13.60 7.23 2.06
C GLY A 73 13.10 7.36 0.62
N TYR A 74 13.81 6.77 -0.34
CA TYR A 74 13.43 6.80 -1.75
C TYR A 74 12.12 6.06 -2.04
N SER A 75 11.92 4.89 -1.44
CA SER A 75 10.68 4.11 -1.59
C SER A 75 9.47 4.83 -1.00
N VAL A 76 9.62 5.41 0.21
CA VAL A 76 8.57 6.20 0.86
C VAL A 76 8.24 7.46 0.06
N LEU A 77 9.26 8.18 -0.44
CA LEU A 77 9.08 9.40 -1.24
C LEU A 77 8.40 9.11 -2.58
N LYS A 78 8.81 8.05 -3.29
CA LYS A 78 8.21 7.66 -4.57
C LYS A 78 6.73 7.28 -4.42
N ASN A 79 6.39 6.56 -3.36
CA ASN A 79 5.00 6.14 -3.11
C ASN A 79 4.12 7.32 -2.67
N THR A 80 4.61 8.17 -1.78
CA THR A 80 3.86 9.36 -1.31
C THR A 80 3.63 10.37 -2.44
N ALA A 81 4.68 10.73 -3.18
CA ALA A 81 4.57 11.62 -4.33
C ALA A 81 3.67 11.02 -5.44
N GLY A 82 3.78 9.72 -5.70
CA GLY A 82 2.92 9.03 -6.68
C GLY A 82 1.44 9.09 -6.33
N ARG A 83 1.11 8.96 -5.04
CA ARG A 83 -0.27 9.07 -4.54
C ARG A 83 -0.84 10.47 -4.72
N GLU A 84 -0.07 11.49 -4.36
CA GLU A 84 -0.47 12.90 -4.46
C GLU A 84 -0.72 13.30 -5.92
N ILE A 85 0.18 12.89 -6.82
CA ILE A 85 0.02 13.11 -8.26
C ILE A 85 -1.26 12.44 -8.76
N ALA A 86 -1.53 11.19 -8.35
CA ALA A 86 -2.75 10.49 -8.77
C ALA A 86 -4.02 11.20 -8.28
N MET A 87 -4.05 11.70 -7.04
CA MET A 87 -5.17 12.47 -6.50
C MET A 87 -5.41 13.75 -7.27
N MET A 88 -4.35 14.53 -7.50
CA MET A 88 -4.42 15.78 -8.27
C MET A 88 -4.95 15.53 -9.69
N ARG A 89 -4.45 14.49 -10.37
CA ARG A 89 -4.88 14.13 -11.73
C ARG A 89 -6.33 13.67 -11.77
N PHE A 90 -6.75 12.86 -10.80
CA PHE A 90 -8.12 12.41 -10.66
C PHE A 90 -9.09 13.59 -10.46
N GLU A 91 -8.76 14.51 -9.55
CA GLU A 91 -9.59 15.69 -9.30
C GLU A 91 -9.65 16.62 -10.52
N GLN A 92 -8.53 16.84 -11.21
CA GLN A 92 -8.50 17.59 -12.46
C GLN A 92 -9.37 16.93 -13.53
N ALA A 93 -9.34 15.60 -13.64
CA ALA A 93 -10.16 14.85 -14.59
C ALA A 93 -11.65 14.99 -14.25
N LEU A 94 -12.04 14.97 -12.97
CA LEU A 94 -13.41 15.24 -12.54
C LEU A 94 -13.85 16.67 -12.90
N LYS A 95 -13.01 17.68 -12.62
CA LYS A 95 -13.30 19.10 -12.93
C LYS A 95 -13.45 19.35 -14.43
N ARG A 96 -12.65 18.68 -15.25
CA ARG A 96 -12.68 18.78 -16.72
C ARG A 96 -13.69 17.84 -17.38
N LYS A 97 -14.34 16.96 -16.60
CA LYS A 97 -15.19 15.88 -17.10
C LYS A 97 -14.47 15.01 -18.14
N ASP A 98 -13.16 14.81 -17.94
CA ASP A 98 -12.30 14.02 -18.83
C ASP A 98 -12.53 12.52 -18.58
N VAL A 99 -13.49 11.95 -19.29
CA VAL A 99 -13.90 10.55 -19.13
C VAL A 99 -12.76 9.59 -19.47
N ALA A 100 -11.93 9.90 -20.47
CA ALA A 100 -10.80 9.07 -20.85
C ALA A 100 -9.77 8.99 -19.72
N ALA A 101 -9.43 10.13 -19.10
CA ALA A 101 -8.59 10.13 -17.92
C ALA A 101 -9.24 9.38 -16.75
N LEU A 102 -10.54 9.61 -16.49
CA LEU A 102 -11.25 8.95 -15.39
C LEU A 102 -11.32 7.42 -15.55
N GLN A 103 -11.41 6.89 -16.77
CA GLN A 103 -11.32 5.45 -17.02
C GLN A 103 -9.99 4.84 -16.56
N THR A 104 -8.89 5.60 -16.59
CA THR A 104 -7.58 5.11 -16.14
C THR A 104 -7.42 5.10 -14.63
N TYR A 105 -8.18 5.96 -13.93
CA TYR A 105 -8.08 6.17 -12.49
C TYR A 105 -9.19 5.48 -11.71
N ILE A 106 -10.40 5.37 -12.25
CA ILE A 106 -11.54 4.74 -11.58
C ILE A 106 -11.50 3.24 -11.80
N ARG A 107 -11.50 2.49 -10.70
CA ARG A 107 -11.67 1.04 -10.72
C ARG A 107 -12.99 0.68 -10.06
N ILE A 108 -13.87 0.00 -10.78
CA ILE A 108 -15.12 -0.50 -10.21
C ILE A 108 -14.87 -1.92 -9.67
N PRO A 109 -15.09 -2.18 -8.37
CA PRO A 109 -14.93 -3.52 -7.81
C PRO A 109 -15.81 -4.54 -8.54
N GLY A 110 -15.20 -5.64 -8.99
CA GLY A 110 -15.90 -6.71 -9.71
C GLY A 110 -16.45 -6.31 -11.08
N GLU A 111 -16.03 -5.16 -11.63
CA GLU A 111 -16.39 -4.70 -12.97
C GLU A 111 -17.91 -4.66 -13.23
N ALA A 112 -18.69 -4.34 -12.20
CA ALA A 112 -20.15 -4.40 -12.23
C ALA A 112 -20.79 -3.59 -13.38
N PHE A 113 -20.09 -2.56 -13.89
CA PHE A 113 -20.47 -1.79 -15.06
C PHE A 113 -19.25 -1.00 -15.59
N PRO A 114 -19.25 -0.55 -16.86
CA PRO A 114 -18.16 0.22 -17.43
C PRO A 114 -18.12 1.67 -16.91
N VAL A 115 -16.91 2.25 -16.83
CA VAL A 115 -16.71 3.68 -16.62
C VAL A 115 -16.81 4.39 -17.97
N ASN A 116 -17.85 5.18 -18.19
CA ASN A 116 -18.05 5.94 -19.43
C ASN A 116 -18.90 7.20 -19.16
N GLU A 117 -19.14 7.99 -20.21
CA GLU A 117 -19.96 9.21 -20.13
C GLU A 117 -21.32 8.96 -19.48
N THR A 118 -22.02 7.90 -19.89
CA THR A 118 -23.37 7.62 -19.39
C THR A 118 -23.37 7.23 -17.91
N THR A 119 -22.40 6.44 -17.46
CA THR A 119 -22.32 6.00 -16.05
C THR A 119 -21.79 7.09 -15.13
N LEU A 120 -20.94 8.00 -15.64
CA LEU A 120 -20.41 9.13 -14.89
C LEU A 120 -21.30 10.39 -14.94
N GLN A 121 -22.26 10.47 -15.86
CA GLN A 121 -23.16 11.63 -15.97
C GLN A 121 -23.85 12.02 -14.65
N PRO A 122 -24.34 11.07 -13.81
CA PRO A 122 -24.91 11.40 -12.50
C PRO A 122 -23.90 12.08 -11.57
N LEU A 123 -22.64 11.64 -11.60
CA LEU A 123 -21.56 12.22 -10.80
C LEU A 123 -21.29 13.67 -11.25
N PHE A 124 -21.13 13.90 -12.55
CA PHE A 124 -20.91 15.24 -13.08
C PHE A 124 -22.07 16.18 -12.78
N THR A 125 -23.31 15.70 -12.95
CA THR A 125 -24.51 16.47 -12.62
C THR A 125 -24.53 16.90 -11.15
N TYR A 126 -24.08 16.03 -10.25
CA TYR A 126 -23.96 16.37 -8.83
C TYR A 126 -22.84 17.40 -8.59
N LEU A 127 -21.64 17.18 -9.14
CA LEU A 127 -20.50 18.07 -8.94
C LEU A 127 -20.74 19.48 -9.49
N ASP A 128 -21.45 19.60 -10.62
CA ASP A 128 -21.84 20.90 -11.20
C ASP A 128 -22.75 21.69 -10.26
N LYS A 129 -23.71 21.00 -9.62
CA LYS A 129 -24.69 21.62 -8.70
C LYS A 129 -24.13 21.85 -7.30
N HIS A 130 -23.05 21.15 -6.94
CA HIS A 130 -22.46 21.18 -5.61
C HIS A 130 -20.93 21.35 -5.69
N PRO A 131 -20.41 22.56 -6.01
CA PRO A 131 -18.96 22.81 -6.06
C PRO A 131 -18.22 22.43 -4.76
N GLN A 132 -18.87 22.55 -3.60
CA GLN A 132 -18.35 22.11 -2.29
C GLN A 132 -18.13 20.58 -2.19
N ALA A 133 -18.64 19.80 -3.13
CA ALA A 133 -18.38 18.37 -3.21
C ALA A 133 -16.89 18.09 -3.45
N TYR A 134 -16.17 18.97 -4.16
CA TYR A 134 -14.72 18.83 -4.34
C TYR A 134 -13.97 18.91 -3.01
N GLU A 135 -14.36 19.82 -2.10
CA GLU A 135 -13.79 19.88 -0.74
C GLU A 135 -14.10 18.61 0.07
N THR A 136 -15.24 17.97 -0.19
CA THR A 136 -15.58 16.70 0.45
C THR A 136 -14.67 15.58 -0.04
N LEU A 137 -14.39 15.52 -1.35
CA LEU A 137 -13.42 14.58 -1.92
C LEU A 137 -12.02 14.81 -1.37
N GLU A 138 -11.57 16.06 -1.32
CA GLU A 138 -10.26 16.43 -0.77
C GLU A 138 -10.13 16.00 0.68
N ARG A 139 -11.13 16.31 1.52
CA ARG A 139 -11.17 15.86 2.93
C ARG A 139 -11.14 14.35 3.06
N ASP A 140 -11.85 13.62 2.21
CA ASP A 140 -11.85 12.16 2.21
C ASP A 140 -10.47 11.60 1.85
N PHE A 141 -9.78 12.19 0.88
CA PHE A 141 -8.43 11.77 0.52
C PHE A 141 -7.42 12.10 1.62
N ASP A 142 -7.55 13.27 2.25
CA ASP A 142 -6.72 13.70 3.37
C ASP A 142 -6.86 12.80 4.59
N LYS A 143 -8.09 12.38 4.90
CA LYS A 143 -8.33 11.39 5.96
C LYS A 143 -7.66 10.06 5.62
N GLN A 144 -7.83 9.59 4.39
CA GLN A 144 -7.19 8.36 3.92
C GLN A 144 -5.66 8.46 3.89
N ARG A 145 -5.07 9.66 3.82
CA ARG A 145 -3.62 9.88 3.93
C ARG A 145 -3.14 9.65 5.36
N LYS A 146 -3.90 10.16 6.34
CA LYS A 146 -3.58 10.10 7.77
C LYS A 146 -3.88 8.74 8.39
N MET A 147 -4.84 7.99 7.85
CA MET A 147 -5.18 6.64 8.33
C MET A 147 -4.12 5.62 7.89
N LYS A 148 -3.31 5.14 8.84
CA LYS A 148 -2.35 4.04 8.62
C LYS A 148 -3.04 2.66 8.54
N HIS A 149 -4.27 2.51 9.03
CA HIS A 149 -4.97 1.22 9.12
C HIS A 149 -6.38 1.28 8.51
N VAL A 150 -6.80 0.13 8.00
CA VAL A 150 -7.98 -0.14 7.16
C VAL A 150 -9.28 0.33 7.82
N TYR A 151 -10.16 0.92 7.00
CA TYR A 151 -11.55 1.20 7.32
C TYR A 151 -12.22 -0.03 7.95
N ILE A 152 -12.52 0.04 9.25
CA ILE A 152 -13.27 -1.02 9.94
C ILE A 152 -14.75 -0.81 9.64
N LYS A 153 -15.28 -1.68 8.77
CA LYS A 153 -16.69 -1.69 8.38
C LYS A 153 -17.56 -2.01 9.60
N GLY A 154 -18.36 -1.05 10.07
CA GLY A 154 -19.42 -1.32 11.07
C GLY A 154 -19.37 -0.49 12.36
N LEU A 155 -18.27 0.20 12.66
CA LEU A 155 -18.22 1.18 13.77
C LEU A 155 -18.38 2.59 13.21
N THR A 156 -19.63 3.03 13.06
CA THR A 156 -20.07 4.45 12.89
C THR A 156 -19.44 5.32 11.78
N SER A 157 -18.50 4.81 10.97
CA SER A 157 -17.81 5.60 9.95
C SER A 157 -18.59 5.62 8.64
N LYS A 158 -18.92 6.82 8.14
CA LYS A 158 -19.38 7.02 6.75
C LYS A 158 -18.22 6.65 5.80
N PRO A 159 -18.40 5.75 4.82
CA PRO A 159 -17.36 5.44 3.85
C PRO A 159 -16.98 6.68 3.03
N PRO A 160 -15.72 6.81 2.61
CA PRO A 160 -15.33 7.88 1.70
C PRO A 160 -16.04 7.70 0.35
N VAL A 161 -16.24 8.78 -0.38
CA VAL A 161 -16.87 8.71 -1.71
C VAL A 161 -16.01 7.88 -2.67
N PHE A 162 -14.69 8.05 -2.61
CA PHE A 162 -13.71 7.24 -3.33
C PHE A 162 -12.64 6.73 -2.36
N THR A 163 -12.33 5.44 -2.45
CA THR A 163 -11.23 4.82 -1.71
C THR A 163 -10.00 4.74 -2.60
N ILE A 164 -8.86 5.24 -2.13
CA ILE A 164 -7.58 5.15 -2.84
C ILE A 164 -6.96 3.78 -2.58
N LYS A 165 -6.63 3.04 -3.64
CA LYS A 165 -5.93 1.75 -3.57
C LYS A 165 -4.76 1.70 -4.54
N VAL A 166 -3.83 0.78 -4.29
CA VAL A 166 -2.79 0.43 -5.25
C VAL A 166 -3.24 -0.84 -5.98
N TYR A 167 -3.29 -0.79 -7.30
CA TYR A 167 -3.60 -1.90 -8.18
C TYR A 167 -2.59 -1.92 -9.33
N GLU A 168 -1.94 -3.04 -9.62
CA GLU A 168 -0.92 -3.14 -10.68
C GLU A 168 0.12 -2.00 -10.65
N ASN A 169 0.66 -1.70 -9.46
CA ASN A 169 1.65 -0.63 -9.24
C ASN A 169 1.19 0.81 -9.58
N ARG A 170 -0.13 1.06 -9.68
CA ARG A 170 -0.72 2.40 -9.85
C ARG A 170 -1.79 2.68 -8.81
N TYR A 171 -1.95 3.95 -8.46
CA TYR A 171 -3.02 4.40 -7.59
C TYR A 171 -4.33 4.49 -8.39
N VAL A 172 -5.37 3.82 -7.89
CA VAL A 172 -6.73 3.81 -8.44
C VAL A 172 -7.74 4.25 -7.38
N PHE A 173 -8.88 4.72 -7.84
CA PHE A 173 -9.96 5.28 -7.04
C PHE A 173 -11.18 4.37 -7.17
N GLU A 174 -11.50 3.65 -6.11
CA GLU A 174 -12.69 2.81 -6.06
C GLU A 174 -13.87 3.61 -5.53
N PRO A 175 -14.94 3.82 -6.32
CA PRO A 175 -16.11 4.55 -5.86
C PRO A 175 -16.89 3.72 -4.84
N THR A 176 -17.48 4.40 -3.85
CA THR A 176 -18.51 3.78 -3.03
C THR A 176 -19.75 3.52 -3.88
N LEU A 177 -20.16 2.25 -3.92
CA LEU A 177 -21.36 1.82 -4.63
C LEU A 177 -22.59 1.88 -3.72
N TYR A 178 -23.65 2.47 -4.26
CA TYR A 178 -24.92 2.72 -3.59
C TYR A 178 -26.06 1.85 -4.13
N PHE A 179 -27.05 1.60 -3.27
CA PHE A 179 -28.28 0.90 -3.61
C PHE A 179 -29.48 1.74 -3.18
N LEU A 180 -30.54 1.71 -3.96
CA LEU A 180 -31.83 2.29 -3.61
C LEU A 180 -32.77 1.18 -3.15
N LYS A 181 -33.50 1.40 -2.07
CA LYS A 181 -34.69 0.65 -1.68
C LYS A 181 -35.88 1.56 -1.99
N ILE A 182 -36.59 1.26 -3.07
CA ILE A 182 -37.72 2.06 -3.52
C ILE A 182 -38.99 1.38 -3.05
N ARG A 183 -39.84 2.12 -2.32
CA ARG A 183 -41.18 1.67 -1.93
C ARG A 183 -42.16 2.05 -3.04
N LEU A 184 -42.97 1.09 -3.45
CA LEU A 184 -43.93 1.19 -4.55
C LEU A 184 -45.36 1.17 -4.02
N ASP A 185 -46.27 1.75 -4.80
CA ASP A 185 -47.71 1.68 -4.55
C ASP A 185 -48.23 0.30 -5.00
N GLU A 186 -47.83 -0.16 -6.19
CA GLU A 186 -48.19 -1.49 -6.72
C GLU A 186 -46.95 -2.34 -7.11
N ALA A 187 -47.11 -3.66 -7.15
CA ALA A 187 -46.00 -4.60 -7.37
C ALA A 187 -45.40 -4.52 -8.78
N ASP A 188 -46.22 -4.14 -9.75
CA ASP A 188 -45.99 -4.11 -11.19
C ASP A 188 -45.68 -2.70 -11.74
N ASP A 189 -45.65 -1.68 -10.88
CA ASP A 189 -45.28 -0.31 -11.24
C ASP A 189 -43.98 -0.27 -12.06
N LEU A 190 -44.02 0.44 -13.18
CA LEU A 190 -42.86 0.61 -14.05
C LEU A 190 -41.86 1.59 -13.40
N MET A 191 -40.78 1.03 -12.87
CA MET A 191 -39.68 1.81 -12.31
C MET A 191 -38.66 2.24 -13.36
N LEU A 192 -38.31 3.53 -13.34
CA LEU A 192 -37.23 4.12 -14.13
C LEU A 192 -36.21 4.80 -13.21
N VAL A 193 -34.93 4.59 -13.46
CA VAL A 193 -33.83 5.37 -12.87
C VAL A 193 -33.08 6.07 -13.99
N ASN A 194 -33.03 7.40 -13.94
CA ASN A 194 -32.56 8.27 -15.03
C ASN A 194 -33.23 7.92 -16.38
N GLY A 195 -34.53 7.63 -16.35
CA GLY A 195 -35.30 7.26 -17.54
C GLY A 195 -35.08 5.83 -18.05
N LYS A 196 -34.21 5.02 -17.42
CA LYS A 196 -33.98 3.61 -17.80
C LYS A 196 -34.78 2.67 -16.92
N LYS A 197 -35.49 1.72 -17.54
CA LYS A 197 -36.25 0.67 -16.83
C LYS A 197 -35.34 -0.16 -15.95
N VAL A 198 -35.67 -0.28 -14.67
CA VAL A 198 -34.97 -1.15 -13.73
C VAL A 198 -35.70 -2.47 -13.58
N GLN A 199 -34.97 -3.57 -13.79
CA GLN A 199 -35.49 -4.93 -13.67
C GLN A 199 -35.48 -5.39 -12.20
N GLY A 200 -36.23 -6.44 -11.89
CA GLY A 200 -36.35 -7.04 -10.56
C GLY A 200 -37.78 -7.10 -10.07
N GLU A 201 -38.07 -8.08 -9.22
CA GLU A 201 -39.37 -8.28 -8.59
C GLU A 201 -39.45 -7.51 -7.27
N ALA A 202 -40.62 -6.97 -6.94
CA ALA A 202 -40.87 -6.35 -5.65
C ALA A 202 -41.05 -7.42 -4.55
N THR A 203 -40.75 -7.09 -3.31
CA THR A 203 -41.14 -7.91 -2.16
C THR A 203 -42.66 -7.95 -2.00
N LYS A 204 -43.19 -8.91 -1.23
CA LYS A 204 -44.59 -8.87 -0.78
C LYS A 204 -44.75 -7.75 0.26
N ASP A 205 -45.87 -7.04 0.18
CA ASP A 205 -46.31 -5.88 0.99
C ASP A 205 -45.50 -5.59 2.28
N PRO A 206 -44.82 -4.43 2.40
CA PRO A 206 -44.74 -3.34 1.42
C PRO A 206 -43.96 -3.78 0.17
N PHE A 207 -44.42 -3.32 -1.00
CA PHE A 207 -43.73 -3.55 -2.27
C PHE A 207 -42.43 -2.74 -2.29
N VAL A 208 -41.32 -3.39 -1.94
CA VAL A 208 -39.98 -2.76 -1.92
C VAL A 208 -39.12 -3.40 -2.99
N LYS A 209 -38.52 -2.56 -3.83
CA LYS A 209 -37.58 -2.98 -4.85
C LYS A 209 -36.19 -2.42 -4.56
N LYS A 210 -35.21 -3.31 -4.47
CA LYS A 210 -33.80 -2.94 -4.31
C LYS A 210 -33.13 -2.87 -5.68
N VAL A 211 -32.57 -1.71 -6.03
CA VAL A 211 -31.92 -1.47 -7.32
C VAL A 211 -30.51 -0.88 -7.16
N GLY A 212 -29.64 -1.18 -8.13
CA GLY A 212 -28.22 -0.83 -8.12
C GLY A 212 -27.32 -2.02 -8.47
N PRO A 213 -25.99 -1.90 -8.32
CA PRO A 213 -25.28 -0.77 -7.74
C PRO A 213 -25.22 0.49 -8.62
N TYR A 214 -25.16 1.67 -7.98
CA TYR A 214 -24.97 2.98 -8.63
C TYR A 214 -23.69 3.66 -8.16
N LEU A 215 -23.10 4.47 -9.04
CA LEU A 215 -22.00 5.38 -8.70
C LEU A 215 -22.48 6.55 -7.85
N PRO A 216 -21.56 7.29 -7.21
CA PRO A 216 -21.93 8.54 -6.57
C PRO A 216 -22.49 9.54 -7.59
N GLY A 217 -23.54 10.27 -7.25
CA GLY A 217 -24.15 11.26 -8.15
C GLY A 217 -25.62 11.58 -7.86
N THR A 218 -26.22 12.37 -8.75
CA THR A 218 -27.64 12.72 -8.70
C THR A 218 -28.44 11.81 -9.63
N TYR A 219 -29.48 11.17 -9.09
CA TYR A 219 -30.35 10.26 -9.82
C TYR A 219 -31.80 10.72 -9.75
N THR A 220 -32.52 10.55 -10.85
CA THR A 220 -33.97 10.75 -10.92
C THR A 220 -34.63 9.38 -10.88
N VAL A 221 -35.40 9.12 -9.83
CA VAL A 221 -36.21 7.92 -9.68
C VAL A 221 -37.63 8.25 -10.08
N THR A 222 -38.24 7.41 -10.91
CA THR A 222 -39.61 7.61 -11.39
C THR A 222 -40.39 6.31 -11.24
N SER A 223 -41.57 6.41 -10.63
CA SER A 223 -42.62 5.39 -10.69
C SER A 223 -43.64 5.79 -11.75
N VAL A 224 -44.09 4.81 -12.54
CA VAL A 224 -45.23 4.95 -13.44
C VAL A 224 -46.19 3.80 -13.15
N GLU A 225 -47.36 4.16 -12.63
CA GLU A 225 -48.47 3.24 -12.35
C GLU A 225 -49.07 2.73 -13.67
N ASP A 226 -49.26 1.41 -13.80
CA ASP A 226 -49.86 0.80 -14.98
C ASP A 226 -51.39 0.72 -14.80
N GLY A 227 -52.14 1.59 -15.47
CA GLY A 227 -53.59 1.67 -15.32
C GLY A 227 -54.23 2.78 -16.15
N GLU A 228 -55.57 2.91 -16.09
CA GLU A 228 -56.37 3.85 -16.91
C GLU A 228 -55.95 5.33 -16.72
N LYS A 229 -55.35 5.67 -15.58
CA LYS A 229 -54.76 6.99 -15.32
C LYS A 229 -53.28 6.81 -14.98
N ARG A 230 -52.42 6.84 -16.00
CA ARG A 230 -50.96 6.85 -15.82
C ARG A 230 -50.54 7.98 -14.88
N LYS A 231 -50.30 7.66 -13.62
CA LYS A 231 -49.69 8.59 -12.67
C LYS A 231 -48.18 8.39 -12.67
N LYS A 232 -47.47 9.52 -12.65
CA LYS A 232 -46.02 9.56 -12.65
C LYS A 232 -45.55 10.27 -11.40
N GLN A 233 -44.87 9.54 -10.52
CA GLN A 233 -44.17 10.13 -9.37
C GLN A 233 -42.69 10.21 -9.71
N THR A 234 -42.03 11.32 -9.36
CA THR A 234 -40.62 11.53 -9.67
C THR A 234 -39.92 12.17 -8.49
N LYS A 235 -38.79 11.59 -8.09
CA LYS A 235 -37.98 12.08 -6.97
C LYS A 235 -36.51 12.12 -7.36
N GLN A 236 -35.85 13.23 -7.07
CA GLN A 236 -34.39 13.31 -7.17
C GLN A 236 -33.76 12.74 -5.89
N VAL A 237 -32.75 11.90 -6.07
CA VAL A 237 -32.02 11.24 -4.99
C VAL A 237 -30.53 11.52 -5.17
N ILE A 238 -29.89 11.96 -4.09
CA ILE A 238 -28.46 12.25 -4.07
C ILE A 238 -27.73 11.08 -3.42
N LEU A 239 -26.87 10.42 -4.20
CA LEU A 239 -26.04 9.32 -3.76
C LEU A 239 -24.61 9.83 -3.63
N PHE A 240 -24.28 10.55 -2.56
CA PHE A 240 -22.92 11.09 -2.40
C PHE A 240 -22.51 11.16 -0.93
N GLY A 241 -21.54 10.33 -0.54
CA GLY A 241 -21.19 10.08 0.86
C GLY A 241 -22.29 9.34 1.62
N GLY A 242 -22.12 9.23 2.95
CA GLY A 242 -23.19 8.73 3.84
C GLY A 242 -23.50 7.23 3.73
N ALA A 243 -24.78 6.89 3.93
CA ALA A 243 -25.25 5.52 3.93
C ALA A 243 -25.14 4.91 2.53
N ARG A 244 -24.87 3.60 2.41
CA ARG A 244 -24.77 2.92 1.11
C ARG A 244 -26.12 2.44 0.57
N VAL A 245 -27.15 2.48 1.41
CA VAL A 245 -28.52 2.09 1.07
C VAL A 245 -29.40 3.28 1.39
N TYR A 246 -30.09 3.80 0.38
CA TYR A 246 -31.03 4.90 0.51
C TYR A 246 -32.44 4.41 0.33
N GLU A 247 -33.33 4.82 1.22
CA GLU A 247 -34.75 4.55 1.13
C GLU A 247 -35.42 5.68 0.36
N VAL A 248 -36.17 5.31 -0.66
CA VAL A 248 -36.91 6.23 -1.52
C VAL A 248 -38.37 5.86 -1.39
N ASP A 249 -39.10 6.64 -0.62
CA ASP A 249 -40.55 6.54 -0.60
C ASP A 249 -41.10 7.36 -1.76
N LEU A 250 -41.79 6.66 -2.66
CA LEU A 250 -42.56 7.23 -3.76
C LEU A 250 -44.07 7.14 -3.50
N THR A 251 -44.51 6.50 -2.41
CA THR A 251 -45.94 6.44 -2.07
C THR A 251 -46.49 7.85 -1.83
N LYS A 252 -47.73 8.09 -2.27
CA LYS A 252 -48.38 9.41 -2.41
C LYS A 252 -48.02 10.45 -1.32
N GLU A 253 -47.47 11.59 -1.74
CA GLU A 253 -47.62 12.89 -1.05
C GLU A 253 -49.02 13.48 -1.35
#